data_AF-A0A168QEI5-F1
#
_entry.id   AF-A0A168QEI5-F1
#
_cell.length_a   1.000
_cell.length_b   1.000
_cell.length_c   1.000
_cell.angle_alpha   90.00
_cell.angle_beta   90.00
_cell.angle_gamma   90.00
#
_symmetry.space_group_name_H-M   'P 1'
#
loop_
_entity.id
_entity.type
_entity.pdbx_description
1 polymer ?
#
loop_
_entity_poly.entity_id
_entity_poly.type
_entity_poly.pdbx_seq_one_letter_code
_entity_poly.pdbx_strand_id
1 'polypeptide(L)'
;MTDNAGNNGDCGFRALAQQLTGNEDDYGNIKSAMLNHYLKWKEDYITAYPTMMNHDDLLHILTTDHAWFSTPECSQVAANTFGRPIAVYPSRAMQGLDEMFFPMIHFDYPKNIPLPLVLQNHCNSHSVTVQLKRSKTPHWPIPSTWHTHAVLNLLGHADDKVKTYWKRVLHFNRSGVEHEETVNE
;
A
#
# COMPACT_ATOMS: atom_id res chain seq x y z
N MET A 1 -20.09 1.83 10.44
CA MET A 1 -19.49 2.44 11.63
C MET A 1 -18.05 2.70 11.27
N THR A 2 -17.67 3.97 11.17
CA THR A 2 -16.29 4.42 11.05
C THR A 2 -15.73 4.44 12.45
N ASP A 3 -14.85 3.49 12.79
CA ASP A 3 -14.06 3.58 14.01
C ASP A 3 -13.04 4.70 13.79
N ASN A 4 -13.26 5.81 14.51
CA ASN A 4 -12.27 6.87 14.63
C ASN A 4 -11.10 6.30 15.43
N ALA A 5 -10.12 5.73 14.74
CA ALA A 5 -8.80 5.50 15.30
C ALA A 5 -8.36 6.82 15.95
N GLY A 6 -7.99 6.77 17.24
CA GLY A 6 -7.67 7.96 18.04
C GLY A 6 -6.80 8.96 17.28
N ASN A 7 -7.07 10.25 17.45
CA ASN A 7 -6.52 11.38 16.69
C ASN A 7 -5.02 11.65 16.97
N ASN A 8 -4.22 10.60 17.05
CA ASN A 8 -2.78 10.59 17.19
C ASN A 8 -2.20 10.10 15.83
N GLY A 9 -0.99 10.52 15.47
CA GLY A 9 -0.43 10.27 14.14
C GLY A 9 -0.28 8.80 13.71
N ASP A 10 -0.49 7.86 14.63
CA ASP A 10 -0.41 6.42 14.36
C ASP A 10 -1.59 5.85 13.57
N CYS A 11 -2.59 6.67 13.22
CA CYS A 11 -3.81 6.23 12.55
C CYS A 11 -3.58 5.31 11.32
N GLY A 12 -2.56 5.57 10.49
CA GLY A 12 -2.23 4.70 9.36
C GLY A 12 -1.68 3.33 9.80
N PHE A 13 -0.85 3.29 10.84
CA PHE A 13 -0.33 2.03 11.39
C PHE A 13 -1.42 1.23 12.11
N ARG A 14 -2.31 1.91 12.86
CA ARG A 14 -3.51 1.31 13.46
C ARG A 14 -4.43 0.74 12.39
N ALA A 15 -4.59 1.44 11.28
CA ALA A 15 -5.41 0.98 10.18
C ALA A 15 -4.86 -0.29 9.51
N LEU A 16 -3.53 -0.41 9.41
CA LEU A 16 -2.85 -1.62 8.97
C LEU A 16 -3.01 -2.76 9.99
N ALA A 17 -2.80 -2.47 11.29
CA ALA A 17 -2.93 -3.45 12.37
C ALA A 17 -4.33 -4.06 12.41
N GLN A 18 -5.38 -3.23 12.34
CA GLN A 18 -6.76 -3.70 12.30
C GLN A 18 -7.04 -4.65 11.11
N GLN A 19 -6.41 -4.44 9.96
CA GLN A 19 -6.62 -5.29 8.78
C GLN A 19 -5.75 -6.55 8.76
N LEU A 20 -4.60 -6.51 9.42
CA LEU A 20 -3.63 -7.62 9.44
C LEU A 20 -3.90 -8.57 10.61
N THR A 21 -4.20 -8.03 11.79
CA THR A 21 -4.36 -8.80 13.04
C THR A 21 -5.78 -8.78 13.59
N GLY A 22 -6.61 -7.83 13.13
CA GLY A 22 -7.94 -7.61 13.71
C GLY A 22 -7.93 -6.75 14.97
N ASN A 23 -6.76 -6.24 15.38
CA ASN A 23 -6.56 -5.45 16.58
C ASN A 23 -5.71 -4.21 16.29
N GLU A 24 -6.31 -3.02 16.34
CA GLU A 24 -5.59 -1.76 16.07
C GLU A 24 -4.48 -1.45 17.08
N ASP A 25 -4.55 -1.97 18.31
CA ASP A 25 -3.53 -1.74 19.34
C ASP A 25 -2.21 -2.47 19.04
N ASP A 26 -2.19 -3.37 18.06
CA ASP A 26 -0.97 -4.01 17.56
C ASP A 26 -0.13 -3.10 16.64
N TYR A 27 -0.52 -1.82 16.46
CA TYR A 27 0.17 -0.89 15.54
C TYR A 27 1.67 -0.73 15.84
N GLY A 28 2.10 -0.87 17.10
CA GLY A 28 3.52 -0.88 17.47
C GLY A 28 4.29 -2.01 16.79
N ASN A 29 3.71 -3.22 16.76
CA ASN A 29 4.30 -4.38 16.08
C ASN A 29 4.35 -4.18 14.56
N ILE A 30 3.31 -3.57 13.98
CA ILE A 30 3.29 -3.23 12.54
C ILE A 30 4.43 -2.27 12.21
N LYS A 31 4.59 -1.21 13.00
CA LYS A 31 5.63 -0.20 12.81
C LYS A 31 7.03 -0.78 12.98
N SER A 32 7.25 -1.63 13.99
CA SER A 32 8.52 -2.34 14.18
C SER A 32 8.83 -3.31 13.02
N ALA A 33 7.84 -4.03 12.52
CA ALA A 33 8.02 -4.91 11.36
C ALA A 33 8.42 -4.13 10.10
N MET A 34 7.74 -3.01 9.85
CA MET A 34 8.06 -2.11 8.73
C MET A 34 9.47 -1.52 8.85
N LEU A 35 9.86 -1.07 10.05
CA LEU A 35 11.20 -0.55 10.32
C LEU A 35 12.27 -1.63 10.08
N ASN A 36 12.08 -2.82 10.62
CA ASN A 36 13.04 -3.93 10.46
C ASN A 36 13.21 -4.32 8.98
N HIS A 37 12.11 -4.38 8.23
CA HIS A 37 12.15 -4.67 6.80
C HIS A 37 12.89 -3.59 6.02
N TYR A 38 12.56 -2.32 6.28
CA TYR A 38 13.19 -1.19 5.63
C TYR A 38 14.70 -1.14 5.91
N LEU A 39 15.11 -1.26 7.17
CA LEU A 39 16.53 -1.23 7.54
C LEU A 39 17.32 -2.40 6.92
N LYS A 40 16.72 -3.58 6.86
CA LYS A 40 17.34 -4.76 6.25
C LYS A 40 17.65 -4.57 4.76
N TRP A 41 16.80 -3.84 4.04
CA TRP A 41 16.87 -3.68 2.58
C TRP A 41 17.06 -2.23 2.13
N LYS A 42 17.61 -1.38 3.00
CA LYS A 42 17.66 0.09 2.82
C LYS A 42 18.28 0.50 1.49
N GLU A 43 19.40 -0.11 1.11
CA GLU A 43 20.11 0.20 -0.15
C GLU A 43 19.25 -0.10 -1.39
N ASP A 44 18.45 -1.16 -1.34
CA ASP A 44 17.54 -1.51 -2.44
C ASP A 44 16.40 -0.51 -2.55
N TYR A 45 15.88 0.00 -1.42
CA TYR A 45 14.91 1.10 -1.42
C TYR A 45 15.49 2.38 -2.02
N ILE A 46 16.71 2.76 -1.63
CA ILE A 46 17.40 3.95 -2.16
C ILE A 46 17.60 3.82 -3.68
N THR A 47 18.01 2.64 -4.13
CA THR A 47 18.25 2.36 -5.55
C THR A 47 16.94 2.34 -6.36
N ALA A 48 15.87 1.77 -5.80
CA ALA A 48 14.58 1.63 -6.47
C ALA A 48 13.76 2.91 -6.54
N TYR A 49 13.85 3.75 -5.50
CA TYR A 49 12.97 4.90 -5.31
C TYR A 49 13.72 6.21 -5.04
N PRO A 50 14.73 6.57 -5.87
CA PRO A 50 15.66 7.67 -5.58
C PRO A 50 14.98 9.04 -5.47
N THR A 51 13.80 9.21 -6.05
CA THR A 51 13.05 10.49 -6.04
C THR A 51 11.68 10.40 -5.39
N MET A 52 11.19 9.19 -5.09
CA MET A 52 9.85 8.99 -4.53
C MET A 52 9.86 8.90 -3.01
N MET A 53 10.98 8.47 -2.42
CA MET A 53 11.06 8.22 -0.99
C MET A 53 12.05 9.18 -0.34
N ASN A 54 11.55 10.02 0.57
CA ASN A 54 12.44 10.69 1.52
C ASN A 54 12.82 9.68 2.64
N HIS A 55 14.01 9.12 2.52
CA HIS A 55 14.51 8.08 3.41
C HIS A 55 14.70 8.52 4.86
N ASP A 56 15.04 9.79 5.08
CA ASP A 56 15.22 10.36 6.41
C ASP A 56 13.87 10.59 7.08
N ASP A 57 12.89 11.14 6.35
CA ASP A 57 11.52 11.30 6.84
C ASP A 57 10.89 9.94 7.14
N LEU A 58 11.05 8.95 6.26
CA LEU A 58 10.55 7.60 6.50
C LEU A 58 11.16 6.98 7.76
N LEU A 59 12.48 7.11 7.96
CA LEU A 59 13.13 6.58 9.15
C LEU A 59 12.63 7.30 10.41
N HIS A 60 12.48 8.62 10.36
CA HIS A 60 11.90 9.41 11.43
C HIS A 60 10.48 8.93 11.77
N ILE A 61 9.62 8.76 10.77
CA ILE A 61 8.25 8.28 10.94
C ILE A 61 8.23 6.90 11.61
N LEU A 62 9.06 5.97 11.14
CA LEU A 62 9.09 4.58 11.65
C LEU A 62 9.72 4.44 13.04
N THR A 63 10.48 5.43 13.51
CA THR A 63 11.15 5.38 14.82
C THR A 63 10.52 6.27 15.89
N THR A 64 9.70 7.25 15.50
CA THR A 64 9.14 8.26 16.41
C THR A 64 7.70 7.95 16.74
N ASP A 65 7.36 7.82 18.02
CA ASP A 65 5.98 7.62 18.46
C ASP A 65 5.05 8.73 17.97
N HIS A 66 3.84 8.34 17.56
CA HIS A 66 2.81 9.26 17.06
C HIS A 66 3.19 10.06 15.80
N ALA A 67 4.28 9.72 15.11
CA ALA A 67 4.60 10.30 13.81
C ALA A 67 3.58 9.86 12.75
N TRP A 68 3.21 10.81 11.89
CA TRP A 68 2.14 10.62 10.93
C TRP A 68 2.55 9.66 9.82
N PHE A 69 1.69 8.69 9.55
CA PHE A 69 1.86 7.78 8.42
C PHE A 69 1.86 8.58 7.10
N SER A 70 2.91 8.44 6.29
CA SER A 70 3.03 9.12 4.99
C SER A 70 2.74 8.19 3.82
N THR A 71 2.08 8.72 2.80
CA THR A 71 1.99 8.10 1.47
C THR A 71 2.72 9.04 0.51
N PRO A 72 3.61 8.53 -0.36
CA PRO A 72 3.73 7.13 -0.78
C PRO A 72 4.62 6.22 0.10
N GLU A 73 5.48 6.76 0.97
CA GLU A 73 6.60 6.01 1.54
C GLU A 73 6.18 4.87 2.46
N CYS A 74 5.33 5.16 3.47
CA CYS A 74 4.91 4.13 4.42
C CYS A 74 4.02 3.08 3.74
N SER A 75 3.19 3.50 2.76
CA SER A 75 2.38 2.58 1.95
C SER A 75 3.26 1.61 1.16
N GLN A 76 4.32 2.10 0.53
CA GLN A 76 5.25 1.24 -0.20
C GLN A 76 6.01 0.28 0.73
N VAL A 77 6.51 0.74 1.88
CA VAL A 77 7.20 -0.12 2.85
C VAL A 77 6.26 -1.17 3.43
N ALA A 78 5.02 -0.80 3.76
CA ALA A 78 4.00 -1.74 4.25
C ALA A 78 3.70 -2.83 3.22
N ALA A 79 3.56 -2.46 1.95
CA ALA A 79 3.31 -3.43 0.88
C ALA A 79 4.38 -4.53 0.90
N ASN A 80 5.64 -4.11 0.85
CA ASN A 80 6.81 -4.98 0.86
C ASN A 80 6.90 -5.84 2.13
N THR A 81 6.71 -5.22 3.30
CA THR A 81 6.84 -5.86 4.62
C THR A 81 5.85 -7.01 4.76
N PHE A 82 4.61 -6.81 4.32
CA PHE A 82 3.53 -7.77 4.52
C PHE A 82 3.25 -8.65 3.29
N GLY A 83 3.96 -8.43 2.17
CA GLY A 83 3.73 -9.16 0.93
C GLY A 83 2.31 -8.98 0.37
N ARG A 84 1.67 -7.83 0.65
CA ARG A 84 0.28 -7.53 0.24
C ARG A 84 0.22 -6.20 -0.50
N PRO A 85 -0.59 -6.06 -1.56
CA PRO A 85 -0.84 -4.76 -2.15
C PRO A 85 -1.50 -3.81 -1.13
N ILE A 86 -1.24 -2.50 -1.25
CA ILE A 86 -1.89 -1.45 -0.48
C ILE A 86 -2.65 -0.54 -1.46
N ALA A 87 -3.96 -0.48 -1.33
CA ALA A 87 -4.81 0.47 -2.03
C ALA A 87 -5.03 1.69 -1.12
N VAL A 88 -4.59 2.86 -1.57
CA VAL A 88 -4.80 4.14 -0.91
C VAL A 88 -5.84 4.92 -1.68
N TYR A 89 -6.99 5.16 -1.03
CA TYR A 89 -8.02 6.04 -1.55
C TYR A 89 -7.94 7.36 -0.80
N PRO A 90 -7.79 8.49 -1.49
CA PRO A 90 -7.76 9.78 -0.85
C PRO A 90 -9.18 10.19 -0.41
N SER A 91 -9.27 11.24 0.38
CA SER A 91 -10.55 11.81 0.80
C SER A 91 -11.39 12.24 -0.41
N ARG A 92 -12.69 12.43 -0.19
CA ARG A 92 -13.63 12.86 -1.24
C ARG A 92 -13.18 14.13 -1.99
N ALA A 93 -12.43 15.02 -1.34
CA ALA A 93 -11.90 16.24 -1.95
C ALA A 93 -10.75 16.00 -2.95
N MET A 94 -10.17 14.80 -2.95
CA MET A 94 -9.03 14.40 -3.76
C MET A 94 -9.34 13.15 -4.61
N GLN A 95 -10.62 12.86 -4.85
CA GLN A 95 -11.08 11.74 -5.68
C GLN A 95 -10.36 11.72 -7.04
N GLY A 96 -9.93 10.53 -7.47
CA GLY A 96 -9.19 10.32 -8.72
C GLY A 96 -7.67 10.24 -8.55
N LEU A 97 -7.14 10.50 -7.35
CA LEU A 97 -5.74 10.27 -6.98
C LEU A 97 -5.57 8.96 -6.20
N ASP A 98 -6.33 7.94 -6.60
CA ASP A 98 -6.26 6.62 -5.98
C ASP A 98 -4.93 5.96 -6.36
N GLU A 99 -4.20 5.44 -5.38
CA GLU A 99 -2.89 4.83 -5.60
C GLU A 99 -2.87 3.37 -5.13
N MET A 100 -2.19 2.53 -5.90
CA MET A 100 -1.94 1.13 -5.54
C MET A 100 -0.44 0.87 -5.44
N PHE A 101 -0.01 0.43 -4.26
CA PHE A 101 1.37 0.07 -3.97
C PHE A 101 1.49 -1.44 -3.90
N PHE A 102 2.32 -2.00 -4.77
CA PHE A 102 2.57 -3.43 -4.78
C PHE A 102 3.81 -3.81 -3.96
N PRO A 103 3.89 -5.04 -3.43
CA PRO A 103 5.08 -5.53 -2.72
C PRO A 103 6.22 -5.80 -3.71
N MET A 104 7.18 -4.91 -3.87
CA MET A 104 8.19 -4.92 -4.94
C MET A 104 9.61 -5.31 -4.50
N ILE A 105 9.94 -5.20 -3.21
CA ILE A 105 11.28 -5.41 -2.65
C ILE A 105 11.22 -6.50 -1.57
N HIS A 106 11.95 -7.59 -1.84
CA HIS A 106 12.24 -8.70 -0.91
C HIS A 106 11.06 -9.15 -0.05
N PHE A 107 10.00 -9.59 -0.71
CA PHE A 107 8.82 -10.17 -0.09
C PHE A 107 8.68 -11.64 -0.49
N ASP A 108 8.00 -12.42 0.35
CA ASP A 108 7.65 -13.79 -0.01
C ASP A 108 6.51 -13.79 -1.01
N TYR A 109 6.67 -14.51 -2.12
CA TYR A 109 5.61 -14.66 -3.14
C TYR A 109 4.51 -15.59 -2.60
N PRO A 110 3.36 -15.07 -2.16
CA PRO A 110 2.30 -15.92 -1.66
C PRO A 110 1.72 -16.74 -2.83
N LYS A 111 1.40 -18.02 -2.57
CA LYS A 111 0.79 -18.89 -3.59
C LYS A 111 -0.54 -18.33 -4.10
N ASN A 112 -1.30 -17.68 -3.22
CA ASN A 112 -2.54 -16.99 -3.52
C ASN A 112 -2.32 -15.49 -3.34
N ILE A 113 -2.67 -14.69 -4.35
CA ILE A 113 -2.53 -13.24 -4.27
C ILE A 113 -3.53 -12.72 -3.20
N PRO A 114 -3.04 -12.12 -2.12
CA PRO A 114 -3.90 -11.61 -1.07
C PRO A 114 -4.68 -10.39 -1.56
N LEU A 115 -5.88 -10.17 -1.02
CA LEU A 115 -6.60 -8.92 -1.27
C LEU A 115 -5.76 -7.72 -0.80
N PRO A 116 -5.83 -6.57 -1.49
CA PRO A 116 -5.19 -5.35 -1.03
C PRO A 116 -5.62 -4.97 0.40
N LEU A 117 -4.69 -4.42 1.17
CA LEU A 117 -5.02 -3.63 2.36
C LEU A 117 -5.53 -2.27 1.90
N VAL A 118 -6.55 -1.75 2.55
CA VAL A 118 -7.23 -0.51 2.14
C VAL A 118 -6.98 0.59 3.16
N LEU A 119 -6.39 1.69 2.71
CA LEU A 119 -6.20 2.90 3.50
C LEU A 119 -7.03 4.01 2.90
N GLN A 120 -7.77 4.75 3.73
CA GLN A 120 -8.39 6.00 3.31
C GLN A 120 -7.62 7.18 3.90
N ASN A 121 -6.95 7.95 3.05
CA ASN A 121 -6.18 9.12 3.47
C ASN A 121 -7.06 10.37 3.47
N HIS A 122 -7.37 10.89 4.65
CA HIS A 122 -7.97 12.20 4.85
C HIS A 122 -6.89 13.29 4.92
N CYS A 123 -6.72 14.00 3.81
CA CYS A 123 -5.97 15.27 3.70
C CYS A 123 -4.60 15.25 4.41
N ASN A 124 -3.79 14.20 4.22
CA ASN A 124 -2.45 14.06 4.81
C ASN A 124 -2.39 14.21 6.34
N SER A 125 -3.51 14.00 7.04
CA SER A 125 -3.59 14.20 8.49
C SER A 125 -4.33 13.10 9.25
N HIS A 126 -5.08 12.24 8.56
CA HIS A 126 -5.81 11.17 9.19
C HIS A 126 -5.98 10.00 8.23
N SER A 127 -5.60 8.79 8.62
CA SER A 127 -5.82 7.57 7.85
C SER A 127 -6.84 6.70 8.57
N VAL A 128 -7.94 6.37 7.90
CA VAL A 128 -8.99 5.49 8.45
C VAL A 128 -8.99 4.16 7.71
N THR A 129 -9.28 3.09 8.44
CA THR A 129 -9.55 1.79 7.85
C THR A 129 -10.91 1.83 7.13
N VAL A 130 -10.94 1.41 5.88
CA VAL A 130 -12.20 1.09 5.21
C VAL A 130 -12.34 -0.42 5.17
N GLN A 131 -13.25 -0.95 6.01
CA GLN A 131 -13.70 -2.32 5.82
C GLN A 131 -14.64 -2.37 4.61
N LEU A 132 -14.22 -3.08 3.58
CA LEU A 132 -15.08 -3.34 2.42
C LEU A 132 -16.29 -4.17 2.86
N LYS A 133 -17.50 -3.69 2.56
CA LYS A 133 -18.71 -4.49 2.75
C LYS A 133 -18.62 -5.74 1.86
N ARG A 134 -18.85 -6.92 2.44
CA ARG A 134 -18.79 -8.24 1.78
C ARG A 134 -19.59 -8.38 0.48
N SER A 135 -20.53 -7.48 0.21
CA SER A 135 -21.47 -7.58 -0.92
C SER A 135 -21.10 -6.75 -2.15
N LYS A 136 -19.96 -6.07 -2.16
CA LYS A 136 -19.50 -5.31 -3.34
C LYS A 136 -18.09 -5.74 -3.72
N THR A 137 -17.91 -6.13 -4.97
CA THR A 137 -16.60 -6.23 -5.59
C THR A 137 -15.98 -4.83 -5.65
N PRO A 138 -14.90 -4.56 -4.91
CA PRO A 138 -14.24 -3.25 -4.95
C PRO A 138 -13.58 -3.03 -6.31
N HIS A 139 -13.72 -1.80 -6.85
CA HIS A 139 -12.87 -1.33 -7.94
C HIS A 139 -11.53 -0.90 -7.34
N TRP A 140 -10.47 -1.62 -7.66
CA TRP A 140 -9.13 -1.35 -7.16
C TRP A 140 -8.46 -0.22 -7.94
N PRO A 141 -7.59 0.60 -7.31
CA PRO A 141 -6.84 1.60 -8.02
C PRO A 141 -5.87 0.93 -8.99
N ILE A 142 -5.65 1.60 -10.12
CA ILE A 142 -4.66 1.16 -11.10
C ILE A 142 -3.26 1.46 -10.53
N PRO A 143 -2.29 0.53 -10.61
CA PRO A 143 -0.90 0.85 -10.30
C PRO A 143 -0.43 2.05 -11.12
N SER A 144 0.22 2.99 -10.46
CA SER A 144 0.91 4.07 -11.16
C SER A 144 1.95 3.48 -12.14
N THR A 145 1.98 3.99 -13.37
CA THR A 145 2.83 3.44 -14.45
C THR A 145 4.32 3.53 -14.10
N TRP A 146 4.74 4.61 -13.43
CA TRP A 146 6.11 4.81 -12.95
C TRP A 146 6.52 3.77 -11.90
N HIS A 147 5.59 3.38 -11.02
CA HIS A 147 5.80 2.38 -9.96
C HIS A 147 6.11 1.01 -10.57
N THR A 148 5.33 0.63 -11.57
CA THR A 148 5.50 -0.66 -12.26
C THR A 148 6.80 -0.69 -13.07
N HIS A 149 7.12 0.37 -13.80
CA HIS A 149 8.34 0.42 -14.63
C HIS A 149 9.62 0.46 -13.81
N ALA A 150 9.71 1.28 -12.75
CA ALA A 150 10.92 1.42 -11.94
C ALA A 150 11.34 0.07 -11.32
N VAL A 151 10.37 -0.69 -10.81
CA VAL A 151 10.64 -1.96 -10.15
C VAL A 151 10.92 -3.08 -11.14
N LEU A 152 10.20 -3.16 -12.26
CA LEU A 152 10.49 -4.17 -13.28
C LEU A 152 11.90 -4.03 -13.85
N ASN A 153 12.40 -2.79 -13.91
CA ASN A 153 13.78 -2.49 -14.28
C ASN A 153 14.78 -2.87 -13.17
N LEU A 154 14.48 -2.56 -11.89
CA LEU A 154 15.32 -2.93 -10.74
C LEU A 154 15.45 -4.45 -10.56
N LEU A 155 14.36 -5.18 -10.75
CA LEU A 155 14.34 -6.65 -10.70
C LEU A 155 15.02 -7.28 -11.94
N GLY A 156 15.68 -6.49 -12.80
CA GLY A 156 16.65 -6.96 -13.77
C GLY A 156 16.10 -7.97 -14.80
N HIS A 157 14.83 -7.84 -15.21
CA HIS A 157 14.15 -8.85 -16.04
C HIS A 157 14.01 -10.24 -15.38
N ALA A 158 13.75 -10.27 -14.07
CA ALA A 158 13.68 -11.45 -13.22
C ALA A 158 12.99 -12.69 -13.83
N ASP A 159 13.47 -13.86 -13.38
CA ASP A 159 12.90 -15.21 -13.40
C ASP A 159 11.40 -15.30 -13.81
N ASP A 160 11.06 -16.33 -14.59
CA ASP A 160 9.68 -16.61 -15.01
C ASP A 160 8.67 -16.57 -13.86
N LYS A 161 9.06 -16.95 -12.63
CA LYS A 161 8.21 -16.84 -11.44
C LYS A 161 7.84 -15.41 -11.09
N VAL A 162 8.81 -14.51 -11.10
CA VAL A 162 8.61 -13.08 -10.79
C VAL A 162 7.75 -12.43 -11.87
N LYS A 163 8.06 -12.70 -13.15
CA LYS A 163 7.22 -12.25 -14.27
C LYS A 163 5.80 -12.80 -14.19
N THR A 164 5.64 -14.08 -13.87
CA THR A 164 4.32 -14.72 -13.76
C THR A 164 3.51 -14.15 -12.60
N TYR A 165 4.14 -13.96 -11.44
CA TYR A 165 3.50 -13.34 -10.29
C TYR A 165 3.05 -11.92 -10.61
N TRP A 166 3.95 -11.08 -11.13
CA TRP A 166 3.62 -9.69 -11.46
C TRP A 166 2.59 -9.56 -12.57
N LYS A 167 2.64 -10.42 -13.59
CA LYS A 167 1.56 -10.49 -14.58
C LYS A 167 0.22 -10.74 -13.90
N ARG A 168 0.10 -11.74 -13.02
CA ARG A 168 -1.16 -12.04 -12.32
C ARG A 168 -1.63 -10.86 -11.46
N VAL A 169 -0.71 -10.24 -10.73
CA VAL A 169 -1.01 -9.10 -9.85
C VAL A 169 -1.42 -7.85 -10.64
N LEU A 170 -0.78 -7.57 -11.78
CA LEU A 170 -1.16 -6.45 -12.65
C LEU A 170 -2.48 -6.74 -13.44
N HIS A 171 -2.80 -8.00 -13.73
CA HIS A 171 -4.05 -8.39 -14.37
C HIS A 171 -5.26 -8.38 -13.42
N PHE A 172 -5.04 -8.58 -12.11
CA PHE A 172 -6.07 -8.38 -11.07
C PHE A 172 -6.78 -7.02 -11.17
N ASN A 173 -6.12 -6.04 -11.80
CA ASN A 173 -6.63 -4.69 -12.00
C ASN A 173 -7.44 -4.50 -13.31
N ARG A 174 -7.32 -5.38 -14.31
CA ARG A 174 -8.05 -5.22 -15.59
C ARG A 174 -9.50 -5.70 -15.55
N SER A 175 -9.86 -6.57 -14.60
CA SER A 175 -11.24 -7.04 -14.42
C SER A 175 -12.17 -6.03 -13.73
N GLY A 176 -11.68 -4.81 -13.43
CA GLY A 176 -12.46 -3.74 -12.80
C GLY A 176 -12.94 -2.63 -13.74
N VAL A 177 -12.75 -2.77 -15.05
CA VAL A 177 -13.15 -1.76 -16.05
C VAL A 177 -14.07 -2.42 -17.08
N GLU A 178 -15.33 -2.64 -16.71
CA GLU A 178 -16.42 -2.62 -17.68
C GLU A 178 -16.99 -1.20 -17.64
N HIS A 179 -16.61 -0.38 -18.62
CA HIS A 179 -17.33 0.84 -18.94
C HIS A 179 -18.65 0.42 -19.61
N GLU A 180 -19.76 0.43 -18.87
CA GLU A 180 -21.07 0.59 -19.48
C GLU A 180 -21.21 2.07 -19.89
N GLU A 181 -20.87 2.37 -21.14
CA GLU A 181 -21.43 3.54 -21.82
C GLU A 181 -22.90 3.25 -22.09
N THR A 182 -23.78 3.61 -21.17
CA THR A 182 -25.19 3.82 -21.51
C THR A 182 -25.32 5.21 -22.12
N VAL A 183 -25.25 5.27 -23.45
CA VAL A 183 -25.83 6.35 -24.24
C VAL A 183 -27.34 6.20 -24.12
N ASN A 184 -27.98 7.13 -23.41
CA ASN A 184 -29.44 7.26 -23.44
C ASN A 184 -29.81 8.20 -24.59
N GLU A 185 -30.59 7.68 -25.54
CA GLU A 185 -31.32 8.42 -26.56
C GLU A 185 -32.42 9.31 -25.96
#